data_AF-A0A1U7Y3J1-F1
#
_entry.id   AF-A0A1U7Y3J1-F1
#
_cell.length_a   1.000
_cell.length_b   1.000
_cell.length_c   1.000
_cell.angle_alpha   90.00
_cell.angle_beta   90.00
_cell.angle_gamma   90.00
#
_symmetry.space_group_name_H-M   'P 1'
#
loop_
_entity.id
_entity.type
_entity.pdbx_description
1 polymer ?
#
loop_
_entity_poly.entity_id
_entity_poly.type
_entity_poly.pdbx_seq_one_letter_code
_entity_poly.pdbx_strand_id
1 'polypeptide(L)'
;MPSVHGRKERKIIFLNEYNQPVIPTKEVVKELGSFLGTLARSETFYPLNVFNWRKLDTKDDMWKYIKEKYDIPDEAKQWVFESVCSAWRKYKSQLKATHFTTYENDELRMEDRPIDVPESHFKDLLKYWNSDPHKEMSETNTENRSKLKCPHTAGRTPLL
;
A
#
# COMPACT_ATOMS: atom_id res chain seq x y z
N MET A 1 0.54 -6.49 20.86
CA MET A 1 1.80 -6.66 20.09
C MET A 1 2.63 -5.39 20.30
N PRO A 2 3.89 -5.49 20.77
CA PRO A 2 4.77 -4.32 20.81
C PRO A 2 4.85 -3.70 19.42
N SER A 3 4.80 -2.37 19.32
CA SER A 3 4.94 -1.66 18.05
C SER A 3 6.25 -2.10 17.38
N VAL A 4 6.17 -2.67 16.18
CA VAL A 4 7.36 -3.10 15.40
C VAL A 4 8.34 -1.93 15.23
N HIS A 5 7.83 -0.70 15.18
CA HIS A 5 8.63 0.52 15.11
C HIS A 5 9.56 0.71 16.31
N GLY A 6 9.16 0.27 17.51
CA GLY A 6 9.96 0.36 18.75
C GLY A 6 10.86 -0.84 19.03
N ARG A 7 10.81 -1.89 18.20
CA ARG A 7 11.59 -3.12 18.42
C ARG A 7 13.08 -2.90 18.18
N LYS A 8 13.91 -3.46 19.08
CA LYS A 8 15.38 -3.51 18.98
C LYS A 8 15.91 -4.81 18.36
N GLU A 9 15.24 -5.93 18.63
CA GLU A 9 15.60 -7.25 18.09
C GLU A 9 15.08 -7.45 16.66
N ARG A 10 15.89 -8.09 15.81
CA ARG A 10 15.49 -8.42 14.43
C ARG A 10 14.91 -9.82 14.39
N LYS A 11 13.76 -9.98 13.73
CA LYS A 11 13.20 -11.31 13.44
C LYS A 11 13.73 -11.81 12.11
N ILE A 12 14.19 -13.06 12.07
CA ILE A 12 14.71 -13.72 10.86
C ILE A 12 13.56 -14.13 9.95
N ILE A 13 13.71 -13.88 8.65
CA ILE A 13 12.78 -14.28 7.60
C ILE A 13 13.51 -15.21 6.63
N PHE A 14 13.03 -16.46 6.50
CA PHE A 14 13.50 -17.37 5.47
C PHE A 14 12.67 -17.20 4.19
N LEU A 15 13.23 -17.60 3.05
CA LEU A 15 12.57 -17.49 1.75
C LEU A 15 12.34 -18.88 1.14
N ASN A 16 11.30 -19.01 0.32
CA ASN A 16 11.16 -20.15 -0.58
C ASN A 16 11.94 -19.92 -1.89
N GLU A 17 11.86 -20.90 -2.79
CA GLU A 17 12.42 -20.85 -4.15
C GLU A 17 11.92 -19.68 -5.02
N TYR A 18 10.81 -19.04 -4.64
CA TYR A 18 10.25 -17.87 -5.31
C TYR A 18 10.64 -16.54 -4.64
N ASN A 19 11.61 -16.56 -3.72
CA ASN A 19 12.05 -15.41 -2.92
C ASN A 19 10.93 -14.78 -2.07
N GLN A 20 9.89 -15.56 -1.76
CA GLN A 20 8.79 -15.14 -0.89
C GLN A 20 9.08 -15.60 0.54
N PRO A 21 8.68 -14.82 1.56
CA PRO A 21 8.89 -15.20 2.94
C PRO A 21 8.15 -16.50 3.30
N VAL A 22 8.91 -17.55 3.62
CA VAL A 22 8.44 -18.88 4.05
C VAL A 22 9.15 -19.25 5.34
N ILE A 23 8.44 -19.93 6.25
CA ILE A 23 8.61 -19.70 7.69
C ILE A 23 9.13 -20.89 8.47
N PRO A 24 9.59 -20.61 9.70
CA PRO A 24 9.40 -21.45 10.88
C PRO A 24 8.04 -21.24 11.62
N THR A 25 7.44 -20.03 11.68
CA THR A 25 6.17 -19.73 12.40
C THR A 25 5.24 -18.66 11.77
N LYS A 26 3.97 -19.00 11.48
CA LYS A 26 2.91 -18.17 10.81
C LYS A 26 2.70 -16.75 11.36
N GLU A 27 2.96 -16.51 12.64
CA GLU A 27 2.73 -15.21 13.27
C GLU A 27 3.69 -14.13 12.78
N VAL A 28 4.93 -14.49 12.48
CA VAL A 28 5.97 -13.54 12.05
C VAL A 28 5.64 -12.97 10.67
N VAL A 29 5.14 -13.79 9.75
CA VAL A 29 4.72 -13.33 8.41
C VAL A 29 3.50 -12.41 8.50
N LYS A 30 2.54 -12.72 9.37
CA LYS A 30 1.37 -11.86 9.59
C LYS A 30 1.78 -10.51 10.17
N GLU A 31 2.73 -10.50 11.10
CA GLU A 31 3.29 -9.27 11.68
C GLU A 31 4.06 -8.46 10.62
N LEU A 32 4.91 -9.09 9.81
CA LEU A 32 5.61 -8.45 8.70
C LEU A 32 4.62 -7.80 7.73
N GLY A 33 3.61 -8.53 7.26
CA GLY A 33 2.59 -7.98 6.36
C GLY A 33 1.83 -6.80 6.98
N SER A 34 1.52 -6.87 8.27
CA SER A 34 0.88 -5.77 9.00
C SER A 34 1.78 -4.54 9.08
N PHE A 35 3.06 -4.74 9.38
CA PHE A 35 4.08 -3.69 9.42
C PHE A 35 4.32 -3.05 8.04
N LEU A 36 4.42 -3.83 6.97
CA LEU A 36 4.50 -3.29 5.61
C LEU A 36 3.25 -2.46 5.27
N GLY A 37 2.09 -2.86 5.77
CA GLY A 37 0.85 -2.10 5.66
C GLY A 37 0.83 -0.79 6.46
N THR A 38 1.56 -0.68 7.58
CA THR A 38 1.72 0.60 8.30
C THR A 38 2.68 1.51 7.57
N LEU A 39 3.77 0.96 7.02
CA LEU A 39 4.71 1.70 6.19
C LEU A 39 4.00 2.31 4.99
N ALA A 40 3.17 1.55 4.28
CA ALA A 40 2.41 2.03 3.12
C ALA A 40 1.50 3.26 3.38
N ARG A 41 1.22 3.59 4.65
CA ARG A 41 0.42 4.76 5.06
C ARG A 41 1.27 5.87 5.68
N SER A 42 2.55 5.62 5.93
CA SER A 42 3.46 6.60 6.50
C SER A 42 3.76 7.68 5.48
N GLU A 43 3.51 8.93 5.85
CA GLU A 43 3.85 10.10 5.02
C GLU A 43 5.34 10.18 4.71
N THR A 44 6.19 9.81 5.67
CA THR A 44 7.65 9.86 5.55
C THR A 44 8.17 9.00 4.40
N PHE A 45 7.59 7.81 4.23
CA PHE A 45 8.02 6.88 3.18
C PHE A 45 7.12 6.97 1.94
N TYR A 46 5.84 7.35 2.11
CA TYR A 46 4.82 7.32 1.06
C TYR A 46 3.96 8.58 1.10
N PRO A 47 4.50 9.70 0.61
CA PRO A 47 3.73 10.92 0.53
C PRO A 47 2.59 10.71 -0.48
N LEU A 48 1.37 11.04 -0.05
CA LEU A 48 0.15 10.76 -0.82
C LEU A 48 0.05 11.59 -2.09
N ASN A 49 0.72 12.74 -2.14
CA ASN A 49 0.84 13.61 -3.31
C ASN A 49 1.71 13.03 -4.45
N VAL A 50 2.40 11.91 -4.24
CA VAL A 50 3.07 11.17 -5.33
C VAL A 50 2.10 10.19 -5.96
N PHE A 51 1.72 10.40 -7.22
CA PHE A 51 0.72 9.56 -7.91
C PHE A 51 1.31 8.35 -8.64
N ASN A 52 2.64 8.26 -8.77
CA ASN A 52 3.31 7.18 -9.49
C ASN A 52 4.35 6.49 -8.61
N TRP A 53 4.13 5.21 -8.31
CA TRP A 53 5.05 4.36 -7.53
C TRP A 53 6.48 4.37 -8.08
N ARG A 54 6.66 4.47 -9.40
CA ARG A 54 7.98 4.46 -10.04
C ARG A 54 8.77 5.73 -9.73
N LYS A 55 8.10 6.83 -9.35
CA LYS A 55 8.70 8.14 -9.05
C LYS A 55 9.01 8.35 -7.57
N LEU A 56 8.78 7.34 -6.71
CA LEU A 56 9.15 7.41 -5.29
C LEU A 56 10.65 7.18 -5.13
N ASP A 57 11.32 8.16 -4.53
CA ASP A 57 12.75 8.21 -4.18
C ASP A 57 13.06 7.57 -2.82
N THR A 58 12.10 7.57 -1.89
CA THR A 58 12.19 7.02 -0.52
C THR A 58 12.31 5.49 -0.42
N LYS A 59 12.39 4.76 -1.53
CA LYS A 59 12.34 3.28 -1.53
C LYS A 59 13.53 2.64 -0.83
N ASP A 60 14.72 3.17 -1.05
CA ASP A 60 15.93 2.61 -0.44
C ASP A 60 16.01 2.92 1.05
N ASP A 61 15.54 4.10 1.48
CA ASP A 61 15.40 4.44 2.91
C ASP A 61 14.38 3.52 3.60
N MET A 62 13.26 3.22 2.93
CA MET A 62 12.31 2.25 3.46
C MET A 62 12.93 0.85 3.54
N TRP A 63 13.68 0.43 2.51
CA TRP A 63 14.35 -0.87 2.53
C TRP A 63 15.31 -1.00 3.72
N LYS A 64 16.11 0.05 3.96
CA LYS A 64 17.00 0.14 5.12
C LYS A 64 16.21 0.03 6.43
N TYR A 65 15.10 0.78 6.55
CA TYR A 65 14.25 0.74 7.75
C TYR A 65 13.64 -0.65 8.00
N ILE A 66 13.24 -1.36 6.95
CA ILE A 66 12.71 -2.73 7.07
C ILE A 66 13.81 -3.69 7.57
N LYS A 67 15.03 -3.59 7.02
CA LYS A 67 16.18 -4.42 7.47
C LYS A 67 16.65 -4.09 8.89
N GLU A 68 16.33 -2.91 9.42
CA GLU A 68 16.57 -2.61 10.83
C GLU A 68 15.66 -3.40 11.77
N LYS A 69 14.45 -3.79 11.30
CA LYS A 69 13.44 -4.50 12.11
C LYS A 69 13.39 -6.00 11.84
N TYR A 70 13.84 -6.44 10.68
CA TYR A 70 13.82 -7.83 10.25
C TYR A 70 15.14 -8.18 9.58
N ASP A 71 15.61 -9.40 9.82
CA ASP A 71 16.73 -9.97 9.08
C ASP A 71 16.14 -10.68 7.84
N ILE A 72 16.07 -9.93 6.73
CA ILE A 72 15.48 -10.37 5.47
C ILE A 72 16.57 -10.41 4.39
N PRO A 73 16.72 -11.53 3.66
CA PRO A 73 17.61 -11.59 2.51
C PRO A 73 17.22 -10.60 1.42
N ASP A 74 18.21 -10.11 0.65
CA ASP A 74 17.98 -9.08 -0.38
C ASP A 74 17.14 -9.59 -1.56
N GLU A 75 17.09 -10.90 -1.76
CA GLU A 75 16.26 -11.57 -2.75
C GLU A 75 14.76 -11.29 -2.53
N ALA A 76 14.35 -11.03 -1.28
CA ALA A 76 12.96 -10.68 -0.94
C ALA A 76 12.60 -9.22 -1.23
N LYS A 77 13.57 -8.37 -1.60
CA LYS A 77 13.37 -6.91 -1.79
C LYS A 77 12.23 -6.64 -2.76
N GLN A 78 12.14 -7.40 -3.85
CA GLN A 78 11.05 -7.29 -4.82
C GLN A 78 9.69 -7.60 -4.19
N TRP A 79 9.55 -8.74 -3.52
CA TRP A 79 8.30 -9.15 -2.87
C TRP A 79 7.82 -8.12 -1.83
N VAL A 80 8.76 -7.58 -1.05
CA VAL A 80 8.48 -6.56 -0.04
C VAL A 80 7.92 -5.29 -0.69
N PHE A 81 8.56 -4.79 -1.76
CA PHE A 81 8.06 -3.61 -2.46
C PHE A 81 6.72 -3.85 -3.17
N GLU A 82 6.50 -5.03 -3.75
CA GLU A 82 5.21 -5.39 -4.33
C GLU A 82 4.10 -5.41 -3.27
N SER A 83 4.41 -5.94 -2.08
CA SER A 83 3.50 -5.97 -0.94
C SER A 83 3.15 -4.56 -0.44
N VAL A 84 4.16 -3.69 -0.27
CA VAL A 84 3.95 -2.30 0.15
C VAL A 84 3.21 -1.50 -0.92
N CYS A 85 3.57 -1.66 -2.19
CA CYS A 85 2.89 -1.00 -3.31
C CYS A 85 1.41 -1.40 -3.37
N SER A 86 1.11 -2.69 -3.18
CA SER A 86 -0.26 -3.20 -3.14
C SER A 86 -1.05 -2.61 -1.97
N ALA A 87 -0.45 -2.55 -0.78
CA ALA A 87 -1.06 -1.94 0.40
C ALA A 87 -1.31 -0.43 0.20
N TRP A 88 -0.37 0.29 -0.40
CA TRP A 88 -0.47 1.71 -0.71
C TRP A 88 -1.58 2.00 -1.72
N ARG A 89 -1.66 1.23 -2.82
CA ARG A 89 -2.74 1.33 -3.81
C ARG A 89 -4.11 1.05 -3.18
N LYS A 90 -4.19 0.02 -2.32
CA LYS A 90 -5.41 -0.30 -1.58
C LYS A 90 -5.83 0.85 -0.67
N TYR A 91 -4.89 1.44 0.07
CA TYR A 91 -5.15 2.59 0.93
C TYR A 91 -5.67 3.79 0.14
N LYS A 92 -5.02 4.17 -0.97
CA LYS A 92 -5.51 5.25 -1.86
C LYS A 92 -6.89 4.96 -2.44
N SER A 93 -7.16 3.71 -2.81
CA SER A 93 -8.47 3.30 -3.32
C SER A 93 -9.55 3.43 -2.25
N GLN A 94 -9.26 3.02 -1.01
CA GLN A 94 -10.18 3.17 0.12
C GLN A 94 -10.43 4.65 0.41
N LEU A 95 -9.37 5.44 0.48
CA LEU A 95 -9.44 6.89 0.71
C LEU A 95 -10.33 7.60 -0.34
N LYS A 96 -10.18 7.24 -1.63
CA LYS A 96 -11.04 7.76 -2.70
C LYS A 96 -12.49 7.32 -2.51
N ALA A 97 -12.71 6.03 -2.20
CA ALA A 97 -14.05 5.49 -2.03
C ALA A 97 -14.81 6.13 -0.86
N THR A 98 -14.13 6.41 0.26
CA THR A 98 -14.76 6.93 1.46
C THR A 98 -14.87 8.44 1.47
N HIS A 99 -13.84 9.18 1.02
CA HIS A 99 -13.78 10.64 1.18
C HIS A 99 -13.91 11.43 -0.12
N PHE A 100 -13.88 10.79 -1.28
CA PHE A 100 -14.07 11.49 -2.56
C PHE A 100 -15.41 11.14 -3.20
N THR A 101 -15.71 9.86 -3.41
CA THR A 101 -16.94 9.45 -4.11
C THR A 101 -18.21 9.62 -3.29
N THR A 102 -18.10 9.70 -1.96
CA THR A 102 -19.26 9.85 -1.05
C THR A 102 -19.88 11.25 -1.12
N TYR A 103 -19.09 12.27 -1.49
CA TYR A 103 -19.50 13.66 -1.44
C TYR A 103 -19.50 14.29 -2.83
N GLU A 104 -20.39 15.24 -3.05
CA GLU A 104 -20.63 15.85 -4.36
C GLU A 104 -19.59 16.93 -4.72
N ASN A 105 -19.14 17.72 -3.74
CA ASN A 105 -18.24 18.85 -3.95
C ASN A 105 -16.97 18.77 -3.08
N ASP A 106 -15.93 19.51 -3.47
CA ASP A 106 -14.64 19.49 -2.78
C ASP A 106 -14.68 20.12 -1.39
N GLU A 107 -15.61 21.02 -1.08
CA GLU A 107 -15.73 21.64 0.25
C GLU A 107 -16.11 20.60 1.31
N LEU A 108 -17.14 19.79 1.02
CA LEU A 108 -17.56 18.68 1.88
C LEU A 108 -16.48 17.61 2.00
N ARG A 109 -15.76 17.32 0.90
CA ARG A 109 -14.63 16.37 0.93
C ARG A 109 -13.52 16.86 1.85
N MET A 110 -13.21 18.15 1.81
CA MET A 110 -12.18 18.75 2.67
C MET A 110 -12.58 18.75 4.15
N GLU A 111 -13.87 18.93 4.45
CA GLU A 111 -14.41 18.84 5.81
C GLU A 111 -14.30 17.40 6.38
N ASP A 112 -14.57 16.39 5.55
CA ASP A 112 -14.45 14.97 5.90
C ASP A 112 -13.02 14.39 5.73
N ARG A 113 -12.01 15.25 5.58
CA ARG A 113 -10.61 14.79 5.44
C ARG A 113 -10.19 13.96 6.67
N PRO A 114 -9.59 12.76 6.47
CA PRO A 114 -9.02 12.01 7.57
C PRO A 114 -7.93 12.78 8.31
N ILE A 115 -7.98 12.74 9.64
CA ILE A 115 -7.03 13.47 10.51
C ILE A 115 -5.57 13.10 10.24
N ASP A 116 -5.32 11.83 9.88
CA ASP A 116 -3.99 11.30 9.60
C ASP A 116 -3.45 11.70 8.21
N VAL A 117 -4.24 12.38 7.37
CA VAL A 117 -3.83 12.82 6.04
C VAL A 117 -3.61 14.32 6.04
N PRO A 118 -2.40 14.85 5.75
CA PRO A 118 -2.15 16.28 5.70
C PRO A 118 -3.07 17.01 4.72
N GLU A 119 -3.48 18.22 5.09
CA GLU A 119 -4.41 19.03 4.30
C GLU A 119 -3.88 19.32 2.89
N SER A 120 -2.58 19.66 2.78
CA SER A 120 -1.91 19.89 1.50
C SER A 120 -1.98 18.67 0.59
N HIS A 121 -1.65 17.49 1.13
CA HIS A 121 -1.69 16.23 0.39
C HIS A 121 -3.12 15.88 -0.04
N PHE A 122 -4.11 16.13 0.81
CA PHE A 122 -5.50 15.87 0.47
C PHE A 122 -6.00 16.80 -0.64
N LYS A 123 -5.64 18.09 -0.61
CA LYS A 123 -5.94 19.03 -1.72
C LYS A 123 -5.33 18.56 -3.04
N ASP A 124 -4.07 18.11 -3.02
CA ASP A 124 -3.40 17.56 -4.21
C ASP A 124 -4.12 16.31 -4.73
N LEU A 125 -4.60 15.43 -3.84
CA LEU A 125 -5.39 14.26 -4.21
C LEU A 125 -6.72 14.65 -4.87
N LEU A 126 -7.45 15.62 -4.30
CA LEU A 126 -8.71 16.11 -4.89
C LEU A 126 -8.48 16.67 -6.29
N LYS A 127 -7.46 17.52 -6.45
CA LYS A 127 -7.07 18.08 -7.75
C LYS A 127 -6.74 16.97 -8.75
N TYR A 128 -6.00 15.95 -8.33
CA TYR A 128 -5.66 14.82 -9.17
C TYR A 128 -6.90 13.99 -9.56
N TRP A 129 -7.78 13.66 -8.62
CA TRP A 129 -8.98 12.88 -8.90
C TRP A 129 -10.01 13.62 -9.75
N ASN A 130 -10.07 14.95 -9.64
CA ASN A 130 -10.91 15.79 -10.48
C ASN A 130 -10.31 16.05 -11.88
N SER A 131 -9.03 15.76 -12.10
CA SER A 131 -8.37 16.01 -13.39
C SER A 131 -8.90 15.10 -14.50
N ASP A 132 -9.03 15.66 -15.70
CA ASP A 132 -9.52 14.94 -16.88
C ASP A 132 -8.66 13.70 -17.22
N PRO A 133 -7.32 13.75 -17.18
CA PRO A 133 -6.51 12.56 -17.44
C PRO A 133 -6.77 11.42 -16.46
N HIS A 134 -7.09 11.74 -15.20
CA HIS A 134 -7.43 10.71 -14.22
C HIS A 134 -8.82 10.12 -14.47
N LYS A 135 -9.81 10.95 -14.82
CA LYS A 135 -11.17 10.51 -15.15
C LYS A 135 -11.17 9.59 -16.38
N GLU A 136 -10.51 10.02 -17.46
CA GLU A 136 -10.37 9.24 -18.70
C GLU A 136 -9.69 7.88 -18.44
N MET A 137 -8.60 7.87 -17.66
CA MET A 137 -7.92 6.64 -17.26
C MET A 137 -8.83 5.74 -16.40
N SER A 138 -9.64 6.32 -15.51
CA SER A 138 -10.58 5.58 -14.66
C SER A 138 -11.72 4.96 -15.48
N GLU A 139 -12.28 5.69 -16.44
CA GLU A 139 -13.32 5.22 -17.36
C GLU A 139 -12.79 4.08 -18.22
N THR A 140 -11.64 4.27 -18.86
CA THR A 140 -10.96 3.23 -19.64
C THR A 140 -10.71 1.96 -18.82
N ASN A 141 -10.23 2.09 -17.58
CA ASN A 141 -10.01 0.95 -16.69
C ASN A 141 -11.33 0.23 -16.31
N THR A 142 -12.42 0.98 -16.14
CA THR A 142 -13.74 0.43 -15.84
C THR A 142 -14.29 -0.36 -17.01
N GLU A 143 -14.16 0.17 -18.24
CA GLU A 143 -14.53 -0.55 -19.46
C GLU A 143 -13.68 -1.80 -19.68
N ASN A 144 -12.37 -1.72 -19.46
CA ASN A 144 -11.49 -2.87 -19.59
C ASN A 144 -11.86 -3.96 -18.59
N ARG A 145 -12.26 -3.56 -17.37
CA ARG A 145 -12.72 -4.48 -16.35
C ARG A 145 -14.06 -5.12 -16.70
N SER A 146 -15.00 -4.40 -17.32
CA SER A 146 -16.30 -4.96 -17.74
C SER A 146 -16.15 -5.97 -18.89
N LYS A 147 -15.11 -5.81 -19.73
CA LYS A 147 -14.75 -6.75 -20.81
C LYS A 147 -14.07 -8.04 -20.31
N LEU A 148 -13.66 -8.11 -19.03
CA LEU A 148 -12.98 -9.28 -18.46
C LEU A 148 -13.97 -10.42 -18.18
N LYS A 149 -14.01 -11.43 -19.07
CA LYS A 149 -14.97 -12.55 -18.99
C LYS A 149 -14.59 -13.65 -17.98
N CYS A 150 -13.30 -13.95 -17.86
CA CYS A 150 -12.81 -15.06 -17.04
C CYS A 150 -11.76 -14.54 -16.04
N PRO A 151 -12.17 -14.00 -14.88
CA PRO A 151 -11.22 -13.65 -13.83
C PRO A 151 -10.61 -14.95 -13.27
N HIS A 152 -9.29 -15.13 -13.42
CA HIS A 152 -8.60 -16.25 -12.78
C HIS A 152 -8.72 -16.12 -11.26
N THR A 153 -9.49 -17.01 -10.65
CA THR A 153 -9.68 -17.07 -9.20
C THR A 153 -8.88 -18.25 -8.68
N ALA A 154 -7.59 -18.06 -8.41
CA ALA A 154 -6.89 -18.97 -7.50
C ALA A 154 -7.40 -18.64 -6.09
N GLY A 155 -8.53 -19.24 -5.71
CA GLY A 155 -9.08 -19.11 -4.37
C GLY A 155 -8.04 -19.51 -3.33
N ARG A 156 -8.07 -18.84 -2.18
CA ARG A 156 -7.30 -19.24 -1.01
C ARG A 156 -7.90 -20.55 -0.50
N THR A 157 -7.13 -21.64 -0.43
CA THR A 157 -7.58 -22.88 0.20
C THR A 157 -7.94 -22.58 1.66
N PRO A 158 -9.20 -22.77 2.09
CA PRO A 158 -9.56 -22.65 3.51
C PRO A 158 -8.87 -23.78 4.26
N LEU A 159 -8.09 -23.43 5.28
CA LEU A 159 -7.57 -24.40 6.24
C LEU A 159 -8.67 -24.61 7.29
N LEU A 160 -9.35 -25.76 7.22
CA LEU A 160 -10.07 -26.34 8.35
C LEU A 160 -9.06 -26.95 9.33
#